data_AF-A0A975MVT1-F1
#
_entry.id   AF-A0A975MVT1-F1
#
_cell.length_a   1.000
_cell.length_b   1.000
_cell.length_c   1.000
_cell.angle_alpha   90.00
_cell.angle_beta   90.00
_cell.angle_gamma   90.00
#
_symmetry.space_group_name_H-M   'P 1'
#
loop_
_entity.id
_entity.type
_entity.pdbx_description
1 polymer ?
#
loop_
_entity_poly.entity_id
_entity_poly.type
_entity_poly.pdbx_seq_one_letter_code
_entity_poly.pdbx_strand_id
1 'polypeptide(L)'
;MTATEVDGIAVVADEPRKAPFRDKAGNTIYQPQTRVLTLANGTIVYGCLHCSYTSTNPNSVRPHLARHNSRRKTNGPDNSLNLPLAELMARLDKLAAVTEDRDAWKSRALNAERRLKQLRTALGVPE
;
A
#
# COMPACT_ATOMS: atom_id res chain seq x y z
N MET A 1 0.24 6.61 2.96
CA MET A 1 0.08 7.75 3.88
C MET A 1 0.04 9.01 3.02
N THR A 2 -0.93 9.88 3.25
CA THR A 2 -1.09 11.17 2.56
C THR A 2 -0.06 12.19 3.01
N ALA A 3 0.17 13.24 2.21
CA ALA A 3 1.05 14.34 2.60
C ALA A 3 0.43 15.14 3.76
N THR A 4 1.21 15.38 4.80
CA THR A 4 0.87 16.25 5.96
C THR A 4 1.40 17.68 5.78
N GLU A 5 2.38 17.84 4.91
CA GLU A 5 3.06 19.11 4.63
C GLU A 5 3.41 19.16 3.14
N VAL A 6 3.28 20.34 2.54
CA VAL A 6 3.61 20.59 1.13
C VAL A 6 4.43 21.87 1.07
N ASP A 7 5.69 21.76 0.61
CA ASP A 7 6.62 22.89 0.47
C ASP A 7 6.79 23.74 1.75
N GLY A 8 6.83 23.12 2.92
CA GLY A 8 6.94 23.85 4.19
C GLY A 8 5.61 24.28 4.82
N ILE A 9 4.48 23.99 4.14
CA ILE A 9 3.15 24.47 4.52
C ILE A 9 2.30 23.30 4.99
N ALA A 10 1.77 23.42 6.21
CA ALA A 10 0.92 22.39 6.80
C ALA A 10 -0.42 22.24 6.06
N VAL A 11 -0.88 20.99 5.93
CA VAL A 11 -2.21 20.66 5.43
C VAL A 11 -3.23 20.80 6.58
N VAL A 12 -4.21 21.67 6.39
CA VAL A 12 -5.28 21.95 7.38
C VAL A 12 -6.50 21.07 7.16
N ALA A 13 -6.84 20.75 5.91
CA ALA A 13 -7.95 19.88 5.58
C ALA A 13 -7.55 18.86 4.51
N ASP A 14 -8.08 17.64 4.64
CA ASP A 14 -7.81 16.53 3.72
C ASP A 14 -9.12 15.80 3.38
N GLU A 15 -9.66 16.07 2.19
CA GLU A 15 -10.96 15.56 1.75
C GLU A 15 -10.86 14.68 0.48
N PRO A 16 -11.75 13.69 0.29
CA PRO A 16 -11.84 12.96 -0.97
C PRO A 16 -12.28 13.89 -2.11
N ARG A 17 -11.65 13.78 -3.28
CA ARG A 17 -12.06 14.52 -4.46
C ARG A 17 -13.45 14.09 -4.93
N LYS A 18 -14.34 15.07 -5.14
CA LYS A 18 -15.64 14.87 -5.80
C LYS A 18 -15.43 14.76 -7.32
N ALA A 19 -16.02 13.74 -7.94
CA ALA A 19 -16.01 13.61 -9.38
C ALA A 19 -16.86 14.74 -10.01
N PRO A 20 -16.50 15.23 -11.20
CA PRO A 20 -17.31 16.25 -11.89
C PRO A 20 -18.62 15.68 -12.48
N PHE A 21 -18.85 14.37 -12.37
CA PHE A 21 -20.02 13.67 -12.87
C PHE A 21 -20.76 12.93 -11.75
N ARG A 22 -22.04 12.66 -11.99
CA ARG A 22 -22.95 11.96 -11.08
C ARG A 22 -23.21 10.53 -11.56
N ASP A 23 -23.71 9.68 -10.68
CA ASP A 23 -24.20 8.36 -11.07
C ASP A 23 -25.55 8.45 -11.80
N LYS A 24 -26.08 7.30 -12.24
CA LYS A 24 -27.37 7.24 -12.95
C LYS A 24 -28.57 7.66 -12.07
N ALA A 25 -28.42 7.65 -10.74
CA ALA A 25 -29.42 8.04 -9.77
C ALA A 25 -29.25 9.50 -9.30
N GLY A 26 -28.26 10.23 -9.81
CA GLY A 26 -27.97 11.62 -9.46
C GLY A 26 -27.05 11.81 -8.24
N ASN A 27 -26.55 10.74 -7.62
CA ASN A 27 -25.65 10.85 -6.47
C ASN A 27 -24.25 11.31 -6.87
N THR A 28 -23.57 11.98 -5.94
CA THR A 28 -22.18 12.40 -6.11
C THR A 28 -21.24 11.21 -6.05
N ILE A 29 -20.41 11.05 -7.08
CA ILE A 29 -19.35 10.05 -7.09
C ILE A 29 -18.09 10.65 -6.49
N TYR A 30 -17.48 9.94 -5.54
CA TYR A 30 -16.20 10.33 -4.94
C TYR A 30 -15.05 9.54 -5.54
N GLN A 31 -13.90 10.18 -5.66
CA GLN A 31 -12.62 9.58 -6.08
C GLN A 31 -11.69 9.52 -4.87
N PRO A 32 -11.83 8.50 -3.99
CA PRO A 32 -11.19 8.50 -2.68
C PRO A 32 -9.65 8.46 -2.73
N GLN A 33 -9.08 7.99 -3.84
CA GLN A 33 -7.63 7.91 -4.02
C GLN A 33 -6.98 9.26 -4.33
N THR A 34 -7.76 10.23 -4.84
CA THR A 34 -7.30 11.61 -5.06
C THR A 34 -7.84 12.47 -3.91
N ARG A 35 -6.92 13.07 -3.17
CA ARG A 35 -7.21 13.91 -2.02
C ARG A 35 -7.15 15.38 -2.39
N VAL A 36 -8.06 16.18 -1.85
CA VAL A 36 -8.05 17.63 -1.94
C VAL A 36 -7.48 18.12 -0.62
N LEU A 37 -6.29 18.70 -0.67
CA LEU A 37 -5.57 19.19 0.49
C LEU A 37 -5.68 20.71 0.50
N THR A 38 -6.25 21.24 1.58
CA THR A 38 -6.27 22.69 1.83
C THR A 38 -5.10 23.02 2.73
N LEU A 39 -4.18 23.84 2.22
CA LEU A 39 -2.98 24.28 2.95
C LEU A 39 -3.30 25.45 3.87
N ALA A 40 -2.46 25.68 4.88
CA ALA A 40 -2.66 26.75 5.87
C ALA A 40 -2.71 28.17 5.28
N ASN A 41 -2.07 28.37 4.12
CA ASN A 41 -2.14 29.61 3.34
C ASN A 41 -3.42 29.74 2.49
N GLY A 42 -4.33 28.77 2.57
CA GLY A 42 -5.57 28.73 1.80
C GLY A 42 -5.43 28.19 0.37
N THR A 43 -4.24 27.80 -0.09
CA THR A 43 -4.09 27.18 -1.41
C THR A 43 -4.54 25.73 -1.39
N ILE A 44 -5.05 25.27 -2.54
CA ILE A 44 -5.54 23.91 -2.71
C ILE A 44 -4.56 23.14 -3.59
N VAL A 45 -4.14 21.97 -3.11
CA VAL A 45 -3.34 21.02 -3.87
C VAL A 45 -3.98 19.64 -3.85
N TYR A 46 -3.69 18.83 -4.86
CA TYR A 46 -4.25 17.49 -5.00
C TYR A 46 -3.22 16.45 -4.61
N GLY A 47 -3.54 15.67 -3.58
CA GLY A 47 -2.67 14.64 -3.01
C GLY A 47 -3.04 13.23 -3.44
N CYS A 48 -2.08 12.33 -3.30
CA CYS A 48 -2.29 10.89 -3.37
C CYS A 48 -2.61 10.31 -1.99
N LEU A 49 -3.58 9.39 -1.91
CA LEU A 49 -3.87 8.67 -0.66
C LEU A 49 -2.70 7.78 -0.17
N HIS A 50 -1.91 7.27 -1.11
CA HIS A 50 -0.93 6.22 -0.86
C HIS A 50 0.46 6.75 -0.49
N CYS A 51 0.82 7.95 -0.93
CA CYS A 51 2.12 8.57 -0.64
C CYS A 51 2.03 10.10 -0.56
N SER A 52 3.15 10.76 -0.27
CA SER A 52 3.29 12.21 -0.15
C SER A 52 3.28 12.98 -1.49
N TYR A 53 2.92 12.34 -2.60
CA TYR A 53 2.85 13.03 -3.90
C TYR A 53 1.70 14.03 -3.92
N THR A 54 2.01 15.27 -4.31
CA THR A 54 1.05 16.37 -4.48
C THR A 54 1.24 17.05 -5.83
N SER A 55 0.17 17.68 -6.33
CA SER A 55 0.14 18.40 -7.61
C SER A 55 -0.91 19.49 -7.57
N THR A 56 -0.68 20.62 -8.24
CA THR A 56 -1.68 21.67 -8.44
C THR A 56 -2.80 21.25 -9.42
N ASN A 57 -2.50 20.31 -10.31
CA ASN A 57 -3.46 19.77 -11.27
C ASN A 57 -4.01 18.41 -10.77
N PRO A 58 -5.35 18.26 -10.63
CA PRO A 58 -5.95 17.01 -10.18
C PRO A 58 -5.74 15.87 -11.17
N ASN A 59 -5.61 16.18 -12.46
CA ASN A 59 -5.44 15.18 -13.51
C ASN A 59 -4.06 14.51 -13.46
N SER A 60 -3.07 15.10 -12.77
CA SER A 60 -1.74 14.51 -12.58
C SER A 60 -1.72 13.39 -11.53
N VAL A 61 -2.71 13.36 -10.63
CA VAL A 61 -2.78 12.33 -9.59
C VAL A 61 -3.20 10.97 -10.17
N ARG A 62 -4.08 10.95 -11.19
CA ARG A 62 -4.52 9.70 -11.85
C ARG A 62 -3.39 8.89 -12.48
N PRO A 63 -2.51 9.44 -13.36
CA PRO A 63 -1.39 8.68 -13.90
C PRO A 63 -0.38 8.31 -12.80
N HIS A 64 -0.24 9.13 -11.76
CA HIS A 64 0.56 8.77 -10.59
C HIS A 64 0.01 7.52 -9.86
N LEU A 65 -1.31 7.41 -9.66
CA LEU A 65 -1.95 6.25 -9.02
C LEU A 65 -1.67 4.93 -9.75
N ALA A 66 -1.45 4.96 -11.07
CA ALA A 66 -1.06 3.77 -11.82
C ALA A 66 0.27 3.17 -11.34
N ARG A 67 1.18 3.99 -10.78
CA ARG A 67 2.45 3.51 -10.19
C ARG A 67 2.20 2.71 -8.91
N HIS A 68 1.20 3.05 -8.11
CA HIS A 68 0.80 2.26 -6.94
C HIS A 68 0.12 0.95 -7.35
N ASN A 69 -0.67 0.98 -8.43
CA ASN A 69 -1.32 -0.21 -8.98
C ASN A 69 -0.36 -1.12 -9.77
N SER A 70 0.89 -0.72 -10.01
CA SER A 70 1.85 -1.50 -10.79
C SER A 70 2.25 -2.83 -10.12
N ARG A 71 2.06 -2.98 -8.81
CA ARG A 71 2.18 -4.27 -8.10
C ARG A 71 1.06 -5.26 -8.40
N ARG A 72 -0.01 -4.83 -9.09
CA ARG A 72 -1.11 -5.67 -9.56
C ARG A 72 -1.10 -5.84 -11.08
N LYS A 73 0.04 -5.63 -11.74
CA LYS A 73 0.35 -6.43 -12.93
C LYS A 73 0.66 -7.84 -12.41
N THR A 74 -0.35 -8.68 -12.30
CA THR A 74 -0.14 -10.09 -12.63
C THR A 74 0.59 -10.08 -13.96
N ASN A 75 1.80 -10.63 -14.00
CA ASN A 75 2.59 -10.70 -15.21
C ASN A 75 1.79 -11.44 -16.29
N GLY A 76 1.09 -10.69 -17.16
CA GLY A 76 0.36 -11.20 -18.32
C GLY A 76 -0.65 -12.32 -18.01
N PRO A 77 -1.28 -12.90 -19.04
CA PRO A 77 -1.73 -14.27 -18.93
C PRO A 77 -0.49 -15.12 -18.60
N ASP A 78 -0.54 -15.79 -17.46
CA ASP A 78 0.46 -16.77 -17.09
C ASP A 78 0.53 -17.79 -18.22
N ASN A 79 1.63 -17.80 -18.97
CA ASN A 79 1.91 -18.80 -20.01
C ASN A 79 2.21 -20.17 -19.37
N SER A 80 1.77 -20.42 -18.12
CA SER A 80 1.86 -21.71 -17.42
C SER A 80 1.25 -22.86 -18.20
N LEU A 81 0.33 -22.59 -19.14
CA LEU A 81 -0.23 -23.58 -20.06
C LEU A 81 0.72 -24.01 -21.19
N ASN A 82 1.82 -23.29 -21.42
CA ASN A 82 2.85 -23.61 -22.43
C ASN A 82 4.19 -24.01 -21.82
N LEU A 83 4.28 -24.18 -20.50
CA LEU A 83 5.50 -24.65 -19.86
C LEU A 83 5.60 -26.18 -19.92
N PRO A 84 6.78 -26.74 -20.22
CA PRO A 84 7.02 -28.17 -20.04
C PRO A 84 6.73 -28.58 -18.59
N LEU A 85 6.15 -29.76 -18.39
CA LEU A 85 5.78 -30.30 -17.07
C LEU A 85 6.93 -30.24 -16.06
N ALA A 86 8.16 -30.51 -16.50
CA ALA A 86 9.35 -30.45 -15.65
C ALA A 86 9.61 -29.06 -15.07
N GLU A 87 9.41 -28.00 -15.86
CA GLU A 87 9.59 -26.62 -15.40
C GLU A 87 8.48 -26.24 -14.39
N LEU A 88 7.26 -26.74 -14.58
CA LEU A 88 6.17 -26.55 -13.61
C LEU A 88 6.48 -27.23 -12.27
N MET A 89 6.97 -28.46 -12.29
CA MET A 89 7.38 -29.17 -11.08
C MET A 89 8.51 -28.44 -10.36
N ALA A 90 9.55 -28.01 -11.09
CA ALA A 90 10.67 -27.26 -10.51
C ALA A 90 10.23 -25.92 -9.88
N ARG A 91 9.21 -25.26 -10.45
CA ARG A 91 8.61 -24.06 -9.86
C ARG A 91 7.82 -24.37 -8.60
N LEU A 92 7.09 -25.48 -8.57
CA LEU A 92 6.34 -25.93 -7.40
C LEU A 92 7.30 -26.24 -6.24
N ASP A 93 8.41 -26.94 -6.51
CA ASP A 93 9.44 -27.26 -5.52
C ASP A 93 10.08 -25.99 -4.95
N LYS A 94 10.38 -25.00 -5.80
CA LYS A 94 10.89 -23.69 -5.35
C LYS A 94 9.90 -22.98 -4.43
N LEU A 95 8.60 -23.04 -4.75
CA LEU A 95 7.57 -22.43 -3.92
C LEU A 95 7.46 -23.15 -2.57
N ALA A 96 7.52 -24.48 -2.56
CA ALA A 96 7.52 -25.28 -1.34
C ALA A 96 8.70 -24.90 -0.44
N ALA A 97 9.92 -24.83 -0.99
CA ALA A 97 11.11 -24.43 -0.24
C ALA A 97 10.96 -23.02 0.38
N VAL A 98 10.46 -22.04 -0.38
CA VAL A 98 10.23 -20.68 0.15
C VAL A 98 9.18 -20.68 1.27
N THR A 99 8.14 -21.50 1.16
CA THR A 99 7.12 -21.60 2.22
C THR A 99 7.68 -22.23 3.48
N GLU A 100 8.51 -23.25 3.36
CA GLU A 100 9.20 -23.90 4.48
C GLU A 100 10.15 -22.93 5.19
N ASP A 101 10.97 -22.18 4.43
CA ASP A 101 11.90 -21.18 4.97
C ASP A 101 11.16 -20.09 5.76
N ARG A 102 10.04 -19.61 5.20
CA ARG A 102 9.19 -18.62 5.86
C ARG A 102 8.65 -19.15 7.18
N ASP A 103 8.17 -20.38 7.21
CA ASP A 103 7.53 -20.96 8.39
C ASP A 103 8.57 -21.34 9.46
N ALA A 104 9.76 -21.77 9.03
CA ALA A 104 10.92 -21.92 9.90
C ALA A 104 11.35 -20.58 10.51
N TRP A 105 11.37 -19.49 9.73
CA TRP A 105 11.68 -18.16 10.26
C TRP A 105 10.64 -17.69 11.28
N LYS A 106 9.34 -17.85 10.98
CA LYS A 106 8.25 -17.49 11.91
C LYS A 106 8.34 -18.24 13.23
N SER A 107 8.61 -19.54 13.19
CA SER A 107 8.74 -20.33 14.42
C SER A 107 9.93 -19.87 15.27
N ARG A 108 11.07 -19.54 14.63
CA ARG A 108 12.24 -18.97 15.32
C ARG A 108 11.91 -17.61 15.94
N ALA A 109 11.22 -16.73 15.22
CA ALA A 109 10.83 -15.41 15.72
C ALA A 109 9.92 -15.52 16.96
N LEU A 110 8.86 -16.34 16.88
CA LEU A 110 7.95 -16.56 18.01
C LEU A 110 8.65 -17.16 19.24
N ASN A 111 9.58 -18.09 19.03
CA ASN A 111 10.37 -18.65 20.11
C ASN A 111 11.30 -17.61 20.75
N ALA A 112 11.91 -16.75 19.95
CA ALA A 112 12.72 -15.64 20.45
C ALA A 112 11.88 -14.64 21.27
N GLU A 113 10.68 -14.27 20.79
CA GLU A 113 9.75 -13.41 21.51
C GLU A 113 9.34 -14.00 22.87
N ARG A 114 9.00 -15.30 22.92
CA ARG A 114 8.69 -16.00 24.17
C ARG A 114 9.85 -15.96 25.15
N ARG A 115 11.08 -16.22 24.69
CA ARG A 115 12.30 -16.15 25.52
C ARG A 115 12.54 -14.74 26.05
N LEU A 116 12.38 -13.72 25.21
CA LEU A 116 12.52 -12.33 25.63
C LEU A 116 11.48 -11.94 26.68
N LYS A 117 10.23 -12.39 26.52
CA LYS A 117 9.18 -12.20 27.52
C LYS A 117 9.57 -12.83 28.86
N GLN A 118 10.03 -14.08 28.85
CA GLN A 118 10.52 -14.76 30.07
C GLN A 118 11.66 -14.00 30.75
N LEU A 119 12.64 -13.50 29.99
CA LEU A 119 13.75 -12.71 30.54
C LEU A 119 13.28 -11.38 31.14
N ARG A 120 12.36 -10.66 30.46
CA ARG A 120 11.78 -9.42 30.99
C ARG A 120 11.04 -9.66 32.30
N THR A 121 10.23 -10.72 32.37
CA THR A 121 9.54 -11.12 33.60
C THR A 121 10.53 -11.42 34.72
N ALA A 122 11.62 -12.16 34.45
CA ALA A 122 12.65 -12.47 35.43
C ALA A 122 13.41 -11.24 35.94
N LEU A 123 13.58 -10.22 35.09
CA LEU A 123 14.21 -8.95 35.43
C LEU A 123 13.25 -7.94 36.08
N GLY A 124 11.96 -8.29 36.26
CA GLY A 124 10.97 -7.40 36.85
C GLY A 124 10.62 -6.18 36.00
N VAL A 125 10.87 -6.22 34.68
CA VAL A 125 10.52 -5.13 33.77
C VAL A 125 9.07 -5.33 33.30
N PRO A 126 8.12 -4.45 33.67
CA PRO A 126 6.73 -4.56 33.23
C PRO A 126 6.59 -4.30 31.71
N GLU A 127 5.58 -4.92 31.09
CA GLU A 127 5.28 -4.83 29.64
C GLU A 127 4.91 -3.41 29.19
#